data_AF-A0A536R7B2-F1
#
_entry.id   AF-A0A536R7B2-F1
#
_cell.length_a   1.000
_cell.length_b   1.000
_cell.length_c   1.000
_cell.angle_alpha   90.00
_cell.angle_beta   90.00
_cell.angle_gamma   90.00
#
_symmetry.space_group_name_H-M   'P 1'
#
loop_
_entity.id
_entity.type
_entity.pdbx_description
1 polymer ?
#
loop_
_entity_poly.entity_id
_entity_poly.type
_entity_poly.pdbx_seq_one_letter_code
_entity_poly.pdbx_strand_id
1 'polypeptide(L)'
;MSGSTITSLEALDVRFPTSRTLAGSDAMNTAPDYSATYVILRTDRGDRLSGHGLTFTTGRGNEVVLAAANALRPLIVGKTIET
;
A
#
# COMPACT_ATOMS: atom_id res chain seq x y z
N MET A 1 26.35 1.31 14.32
CA MET A 1 25.22 1.90 13.57
C MET A 1 23.95 1.44 14.26
N SER A 2 23.11 2.36 14.75
CA SER A 2 21.84 1.94 15.39
C SER A 2 20.81 1.68 14.28
N GLY A 3 20.58 0.42 13.96
CA GLY A 3 19.51 0.01 13.04
C GLY A 3 18.13 0.32 13.62
N SER A 4 17.11 0.26 12.77
CA SER A 4 15.71 0.46 13.12
C SER A 4 14.90 -0.78 12.78
N THR A 5 14.01 -1.21 13.66
CA THR A 5 13.22 -2.43 13.44
C THR A 5 11.83 -2.08 12.91
N ILE A 6 11.39 -2.76 11.86
CA ILE A 6 10.01 -2.64 11.38
C ILE A 6 9.08 -3.34 12.36
N THR A 7 8.19 -2.58 13.00
CA THR A 7 7.29 -3.08 14.05
C THR A 7 5.91 -3.45 13.53
N SER A 8 5.48 -2.88 12.41
CA SER A 8 4.18 -3.21 11.82
C SER A 8 4.11 -2.94 10.32
N LEU A 9 3.24 -3.70 9.65
CA LEU A 9 2.76 -3.42 8.30
C LEU A 9 1.25 -3.16 8.37
N GLU A 10 0.84 -1.95 8.03
CA GLU A 10 -0.55 -1.52 7.85
C GLU A 10 -0.82 -1.40 6.35
N ALA A 11 -1.95 -1.92 5.88
CA ALA A 11 -2.35 -1.82 4.48
C ALA A 11 -3.79 -1.29 4.39
N LEU A 12 -4.04 -0.35 3.48
CA LEU A 12 -5.30 0.37 3.32
C LEU A 12 -5.83 0.17 1.90
N ASP A 13 -7.12 -0.11 1.77
CA ASP A 13 -7.85 -0.10 0.50
C ASP A 13 -8.38 1.31 0.24
N VAL A 14 -7.72 2.04 -0.65
CA VAL A 14 -8.07 3.41 -1.02
C VAL A 14 -8.62 3.42 -2.44
N ARG A 15 -9.80 4.00 -2.66
CA ARG A 15 -10.44 4.09 -3.98
C ARG A 15 -10.95 5.49 -4.25
N PHE A 16 -10.67 5.99 -5.44
CA PHE A 16 -11.16 7.28 -5.91
C PHE A 16 -12.19 7.06 -7.02
N PRO A 17 -13.35 7.73 -6.98
CA PRO A 17 -14.44 7.51 -7.93
C PRO A 17 -14.20 8.23 -9.27
N THR A 18 -13.05 7.97 -9.91
CA THR A 18 -12.63 8.58 -11.19
C THR A 18 -13.55 8.20 -12.34
N SER A 19 -14.28 7.08 -12.22
CA SER A 19 -15.30 6.67 -13.18
C SER A 19 -16.43 7.69 -13.35
N ARG A 20 -16.72 8.53 -12.33
CA ARG A 20 -17.77 9.57 -12.40
C ARG A 20 -17.51 10.62 -13.47
N THR A 21 -16.24 10.87 -13.80
CA THR A 21 -15.81 11.80 -14.85
C THR A 21 -15.09 11.11 -16.00
N LEU A 22 -15.05 9.77 -15.99
CA LEU A 22 -14.29 8.94 -16.93
C LEU A 22 -12.80 9.30 -17.01
N ALA A 23 -12.24 9.86 -15.93
CA ALA A 23 -10.82 10.16 -15.88
C ALA A 23 -10.02 8.86 -15.94
N GLY A 24 -9.12 8.76 -16.93
CA GLY A 24 -8.31 7.57 -17.15
C GLY A 24 -8.97 6.47 -17.99
N SER A 25 -10.15 6.71 -18.56
CA SER A 25 -10.79 5.75 -19.45
C SER A 25 -9.96 5.48 -20.70
N ASP A 26 -9.89 4.23 -21.13
CA ASP A 26 -9.28 3.82 -22.39
C ASP A 26 -10.15 2.75 -23.10
N ALA A 27 -9.67 2.24 -24.25
CA ALA A 27 -10.39 1.25 -25.04
C ALA A 27 -10.67 -0.08 -24.31
N MET A 28 -9.85 -0.43 -23.32
CA MET A 28 -9.95 -1.65 -22.51
C MET A 28 -10.56 -1.36 -21.13
N ASN A 29 -10.15 -0.28 -20.48
CA ASN A 29 -10.59 0.13 -19.15
C ASN A 29 -11.57 1.31 -19.28
N THR A 30 -12.81 1.04 -19.65
CA THR A 30 -13.76 2.10 -20.05
C THR A 30 -14.19 3.04 -18.91
N ALA A 31 -14.22 2.56 -17.66
CA ALA A 31 -14.64 3.35 -16.49
C ALA A 31 -13.86 2.93 -15.23
N PRO A 32 -12.57 3.27 -15.12
CA PRO A 32 -11.75 2.85 -13.99
C PRO A 32 -12.02 3.71 -12.76
N ASP A 33 -11.96 3.09 -11.58
CA ASP A 33 -11.87 3.79 -10.30
C ASP A 33 -10.44 3.65 -9.79
N TYR A 34 -9.61 4.66 -10.04
CA TYR A 34 -8.22 4.66 -9.64
C TYR A 34 -8.11 4.38 -8.14
N SER A 35 -7.38 3.33 -7.81
CA SER A 35 -7.34 2.75 -6.48
C SER A 35 -5.90 2.43 -6.11
N ALA A 36 -5.65 2.34 -4.81
CA ALA A 36 -4.36 1.99 -4.25
C ALA A 36 -4.54 1.01 -3.10
N THR A 37 -3.73 -0.05 -3.11
CA THR A 37 -3.38 -0.75 -1.88
C THR A 37 -2.21 0.03 -1.29
N TYR A 38 -2.48 0.87 -0.30
CA TYR A 38 -1.49 1.74 0.33
C TYR A 38 -0.90 1.06 1.57
N VAL A 39 0.42 0.89 1.61
CA VAL A 39 1.14 0.18 2.67
C VAL A 39 2.00 1.14 3.47
N ILE A 40 1.90 1.03 4.79
CA ILE A 40 2.68 1.78 5.76
C ILE A 40 3.49 0.79 6.61
N LEU A 41 4.81 0.94 6.58
CA LEU A 41 5.74 0.23 7.45
C LEU A 41 6.14 1.15 8.60
N ARG A 42 5.79 0.79 9.83
CA ARG A 42 6.17 1.55 11.02
C ARG A 42 7.44 0.97 11.62
N THR A 43 8.23 1.83 12.23
CA THR A 43 9.46 1.42 12.92
C THR A 43 9.42 1.74 14.41
N ASP A 44 10.38 1.23 15.16
CA ASP A 44 10.56 1.48 16.60
C ASP A 44 11.30 2.79 16.94
N ARG A 45 11.73 3.56 15.94
CA ARG A 45 12.43 4.83 16.19
C ARG A 45 11.53 5.89 16.81
N GLY A 46 12.07 6.60 17.81
CA GLY A 46 11.39 7.70 18.49
C GLY A 46 11.09 8.92 17.62
N ASP A 47 11.75 9.07 16.47
CA ASP A 47 11.48 10.13 15.49
C ASP A 47 10.29 9.83 14.56
N ARG A 48 9.62 8.69 14.76
CA ARG A 48 8.46 8.24 13.97
C ARG A 48 8.78 7.96 12.49
N LEU A 49 10.00 7.52 12.19
CA LEU A 49 10.36 7.02 10.86
C LEU A 49 9.36 5.94 10.38
N SER A 50 8.84 6.12 9.17
CA SER A 50 7.94 5.17 8.51
C SER A 50 8.20 5.11 7.01
N GLY A 51 8.01 3.92 6.43
CA GLY A 51 8.06 3.69 5.00
C GLY A 51 6.65 3.66 4.41
N HIS A 52 6.47 4.28 3.25
CA HIS A 52 5.19 4.36 2.56
C HIS A 52 5.35 3.86 1.13
N GLY A 53 4.41 3.03 0.68
CA GLY A 53 4.41 2.49 -0.68
C GLY A 53 3.00 2.14 -1.13
N LEU A 54 2.81 1.98 -2.43
CA LEU A 54 1.50 1.59 -2.97
C LEU A 54 1.63 0.71 -4.21
N THR A 55 0.59 -0.10 -4.43
CA THR A 55 0.30 -0.71 -5.73
C THR A 55 -0.97 -0.08 -6.29
N PHE A 56 -0.90 0.37 -7.53
CA PHE A 56 -2.03 0.93 -8.26
C PHE A 56 -2.93 -0.17 -8.82
N THR A 57 -4.24 0.05 -8.73
CA THR A 57 -5.28 -0.76 -9.38
C THR A 57 -6.40 0.14 -9.91
N THR A 58 -7.32 -0.42 -10.70
CA THR A 58 -8.41 0.33 -11.35
C THR A 58 -9.79 0.08 -10.72
N GLY A 59 -9.83 -0.34 -9.45
CA GLY A 59 -11.07 -0.46 -8.68
C GLY A 59 -11.28 -1.86 -8.12
N ARG A 60 -12.10 -2.67 -8.80
CA ARG A 60 -12.34 -4.07 -8.42
C ARG A 60 -11.02 -4.85 -8.39
N GLY A 61 -10.84 -5.69 -7.38
CA GLY A 61 -9.62 -6.45 -7.16
C GLY A 61 -8.59 -5.75 -6.26
N ASN A 62 -8.79 -4.48 -5.89
CA ASN A 62 -7.89 -3.82 -4.93
C ASN A 62 -7.89 -4.54 -3.57
N GLU A 63 -9.03 -5.10 -3.17
CA GLU A 63 -9.15 -5.91 -1.95
C GLU A 63 -8.32 -7.21 -1.98
N VAL A 64 -8.09 -7.77 -3.17
CA VAL A 64 -7.24 -8.96 -3.36
C VAL A 64 -5.78 -8.57 -3.21
N VAL A 65 -5.36 -7.44 -3.79
CA VAL A 65 -4.02 -6.90 -3.62
C VAL A 65 -3.75 -6.52 -2.16
N LEU A 66 -4.74 -5.95 -1.46
CA LEU A 66 -4.70 -5.71 -0.02
C LEU A 66 -4.46 -7.00 0.76
N ALA A 67 -5.20 -8.07 0.45
CA ALA A 67 -5.00 -9.37 1.09
C ALA A 67 -3.60 -9.93 0.85
N ALA A 68 -3.07 -9.78 -0.37
CA ALA A 68 -1.71 -10.17 -0.71
C ALA A 68 -0.66 -9.36 0.09
N ALA A 69 -0.83 -8.05 0.21
CA ALA A 69 0.06 -7.20 1.01
C ALA A 69 0.05 -7.63 2.50
N ASN A 70 -1.13 -7.92 3.05
CA ASN A 70 -1.25 -8.43 4.42
C ASN A 70 -0.59 -9.80 4.61
N ALA A 71 -0.65 -10.68 3.60
CA ALA A 71 -0.01 -11.99 3.65
C ALA A 71 1.54 -11.90 3.69
N LEU A 72 2.12 -10.79 3.20
CA LEU A 72 3.56 -10.55 3.26
C LEU A 72 4.04 -10.02 4.63
N ARG A 73 3.13 -9.61 5.52
CA ARG A 73 3.46 -9.06 6.86
C ARG A 73 4.49 -9.92 7.63
N PRO A 74 4.37 -11.25 7.72
CA PRO A 74 5.31 -12.08 8.48
C PRO A 74 6.74 -12.09 7.91
N LEU A 75 6.92 -11.69 6.65
CA LEU A 75 8.24 -11.65 6.02
C LEU A 75 9.03 -10.37 6.37
N ILE A 76 8.31 -9.31 6.74
CA ILE A 76 8.87 -7.94 6.87
C ILE A 76 8.86 -7.44 8.32
N VAL A 77 7.83 -7.73 9.11
CA VAL A 77 7.79 -7.33 10.52
C VAL A 77 8.91 -8.03 11.29
N GLY A 78 9.67 -7.27 12.07
CA GLY A 78 10.85 -7.74 12.80
C GLY A 78 12.16 -7.63 12.03
N LYS A 79 12.15 -7.22 10.75
CA LYS A 79 13.38 -6.92 10.00
C LYS A 79 13.97 -5.60 10.49
N THR A 80 15.30 -5.60 10.69
CA THR A 80 16.07 -4.40 10.96
C THR A 80 16.56 -3.80 9.66
N ILE A 81 16.38 -2.50 9.50
CA ILE A 81 16.96 -1.68 8.43
C ILE A 81 18.19 -0.97 8.98
N GLU A 82 19.28 -1.04 8.23
CA GLU A 82 20.47 -0.25 8.48
C GLU A 82 20.26 1.16 7.92
N THR A 83 20.64 2.16 8.70
CA THR A 83 20.61 3.59 8.33
C THR A 83 21.96 4.20 8.60
#